data_AF-A0A2V7PQJ4-F1
#
_entry.id   AF-A0A2V7PQJ4-F1
#
_cell.length_a   1.000
_cell.length_b   1.000
_cell.length_c   1.000
_cell.angle_alpha   90.00
_cell.angle_beta   90.00
_cell.angle_gamma   90.00
#
_symmetry.space_group_name_H-M   'P 1'
#
loop_
_entity.id
_entity.type
_entity.pdbx_description
1 polymer ?
#
loop_
_entity_poly.entity_id
_entity_poly.type
_entity_poly.pdbx_seq_one_letter_code
_entity_poly.pdbx_strand_id
1 'polypeptide(L)'
;MVQKQSANQIRRIEELQQYVRTVDHVKKLVAELESNRAANPKIINGICGTIARELSHMRQRALTANLGTLPDVAGSLAIVAGRAGTGINMKVRALADGVNSMTMQLDQALKSAHEAPPEKDKDKDKDKEKTRS
;
A
#
# COMPACT_ATOMS: atom_id res chain seq x y z
N MET A 1 0.46 16.16 26.00
CA MET A 1 1.90 16.04 25.68
C MET A 1 2.02 15.42 24.30
N VAL A 2 2.60 16.11 23.32
CA VAL A 2 2.90 15.53 22.00
C VAL A 2 4.06 14.56 22.21
N GLN A 3 3.78 13.26 22.17
CA GLN A 3 4.84 12.25 22.23
C GLN A 3 5.70 12.39 20.96
N LYS A 4 7.00 12.63 21.14
CA LYS A 4 7.96 12.72 20.04
C LYS A 4 8.10 11.32 19.44
N GLN A 5 7.71 11.16 18.18
CA GLN A 5 7.80 9.88 17.47
C GLN A 5 9.24 9.37 17.45
N SER A 6 9.44 8.07 17.64
CA SER A 6 10.75 7.44 17.53
C SER A 6 11.25 7.41 16.08
N ALA A 7 12.56 7.26 15.87
CA ALA A 7 13.14 7.18 14.53
C ALA A 7 12.58 6.00 13.70
N ASN A 8 12.27 4.87 14.36
CA ASN A 8 11.65 3.72 13.71
C ASN A 8 10.20 4.02 13.28
N GLN A 9 9.44 4.77 14.08
CA GLN A 9 8.09 5.20 13.71
C GLN A 9 8.10 6.15 12.52
N ILE A 10 9.01 7.12 12.50
CA ILE A 10 9.15 8.06 11.37
C ILE A 10 9.44 7.28 10.09
N ARG A 11 10.42 6.37 10.10
CA ARG A 11 10.74 5.52 8.94
C ARG A 11 9.54 4.71 8.47
N ARG A 12 8.77 4.13 9.40
CA ARG A 12 7.57 3.35 9.05
C ARG A 12 6.47 4.22 8.44
N ILE A 13 6.27 5.43 8.96
CA ILE A 13 5.29 6.38 8.42
C ILE A 13 5.71 6.81 7.00
N GLU A 14 6.98 7.15 6.80
CA GLU A 14 7.51 7.52 5.48
C GLU A 14 7.34 6.39 4.46
N GLU A 15 7.62 5.15 4.86
CA GLU A 15 7.40 3.96 4.04
C GLU A 15 5.91 3.81 3.68
N LEU A 16 5.00 3.87 4.65
CA LEU A 16 3.55 3.79 4.42
C LEU A 16 3.04 4.89 3.48
N GLN A 17 3.56 6.12 3.62
CA GLN A 17 3.22 7.23 2.73
C GLN A 17 3.66 7.00 1.28
N GLN A 18 4.72 6.24 1.03
CA GLN A 18 5.09 5.88 -0.35
C GLN A 18 4.04 4.96 -0.98
N TYR A 19 3.47 4.03 -0.21
CA TYR A 19 2.38 3.17 -0.69
C TYR A 19 1.10 3.96 -0.93
N VAL A 20 0.76 4.90 -0.04
CA VAL A 20 -0.40 5.80 -0.23
C VAL A 20 -0.29 6.57 -1.54
N ARG A 21 0.88 7.15 -1.83
CA ARG A 21 1.11 7.86 -3.09
C ARG A 21 0.91 6.98 -4.32
N THR A 22 1.36 5.71 -4.26
CA THR A 22 1.13 4.76 -5.35
C THR A 22 -0.36 4.42 -5.50
N VAL A 23 -1.08 4.16 -4.40
CA VAL A 23 -2.52 3.87 -4.44
C VAL A 23 -3.32 5.07 -4.95
N ASP A 24 -2.97 6.29 -4.56
CA ASP A 24 -3.60 7.52 -5.06
C ASP A 24 -3.35 7.72 -6.56
N HIS A 25 -2.14 7.43 -7.03
CA HIS A 25 -1.84 7.47 -8.46
C HIS A 25 -2.68 6.43 -9.23
N VAL A 26 -2.76 5.19 -8.74
CA VAL A 26 -3.60 4.15 -9.36
C VAL A 26 -5.07 4.55 -9.33
N LYS A 27 -5.56 5.17 -8.24
CA LYS A 27 -6.94 5.69 -8.16
C LYS A 27 -7.26 6.69 -9.27
N LYS A 28 -6.32 7.61 -9.56
CA LYS A 28 -6.46 8.56 -10.67
C LYS A 28 -6.51 7.86 -12.02
N LEU A 29 -5.63 6.88 -12.25
CA LEU A 29 -5.64 6.08 -13.48
C LEU A 29 -6.93 5.27 -13.65
N VAL A 30 -7.52 4.76 -12.57
CA VAL A 30 -8.81 4.07 -12.61
C VAL A 30 -9.95 5.02 -12.97
N ALA A 31 -9.96 6.24 -12.41
CA ALA A 31 -10.93 7.27 -12.78
C ALA A 31 -10.77 7.71 -14.25
N GLU A 32 -9.53 7.79 -14.74
CA GLU A 32 -9.23 8.06 -16.15
C GLU A 32 -9.72 6.90 -17.03
N LEU A 33 -9.47 5.65 -16.64
CA LEU A 33 -9.97 4.46 -17.34
C LEU A 33 -11.51 4.46 -17.42
N GLU A 34 -12.17 4.83 -16.32
CA GLU A 34 -13.61 4.98 -16.23
C GLU A 34 -14.15 6.06 -17.19
N SER A 35 -13.46 7.19 -17.26
CA SER A 35 -13.84 8.31 -18.14
C SER A 35 -13.61 7.97 -19.63
N ASN A 36 -12.69 7.04 -19.90
CA ASN A 36 -12.30 6.59 -21.24
C ASN A 36 -12.91 5.23 -21.64
N ARG A 37 -14.00 4.78 -20.99
CA ARG A 37 -14.62 3.46 -21.29
C ARG A 37 -15.03 3.27 -22.76
N ALA A 38 -15.36 4.36 -23.45
CA ALA A 38 -15.74 4.36 -24.87
C ALA A 38 -14.59 4.80 -25.80
N ALA A 39 -13.38 4.99 -25.27
CA ALA A 39 -12.23 5.42 -26.03
C ALA A 39 -11.66 4.28 -26.89
N ASN A 40 -10.69 4.63 -27.75
CA ASN A 40 -9.99 3.65 -28.56
C ASN A 40 -9.31 2.57 -27.69
N PRO A 41 -9.39 1.27 -28.05
CA PRO A 41 -8.74 0.19 -27.32
C PRO A 41 -7.25 0.42 -27.00
N LYS A 42 -6.51 1.17 -27.85
CA LYS A 42 -5.12 1.54 -27.58
C LYS A 42 -4.96 2.36 -26.30
N ILE A 43 -5.88 3.31 -26.04
CA ILE A 43 -5.85 4.17 -24.85
C ILE A 43 -6.19 3.34 -23.62
N ILE A 44 -7.25 2.55 -23.69
CA ILE A 44 -7.69 1.65 -22.61
C ILE A 44 -6.57 0.68 -22.21
N ASN A 45 -5.93 0.05 -23.20
CA ASN A 45 -4.82 -0.88 -22.97
C ASN A 45 -3.59 -0.17 -22.41
N GLY A 46 -3.32 1.07 -22.82
CA GLY A 46 -2.25 1.90 -22.25
C GLY A 46 -2.46 2.16 -20.76
N ILE A 47 -3.65 2.64 -20.38
CA ILE A 47 -4.00 2.92 -18.99
C ILE A 47 -3.96 1.62 -18.15
N CYS A 48 -4.54 0.53 -18.66
CA CYS A 48 -4.51 -0.78 -18.00
C CYS A 48 -3.08 -1.30 -17.81
N GLY A 49 -2.21 -1.11 -18.81
CA GLY A 49 -0.80 -1.48 -18.73
C GLY A 49 -0.05 -0.70 -17.66
N THR A 50 -0.30 0.61 -17.55
CA THR A 50 0.28 1.44 -16.49
C THR A 50 -0.19 1.01 -15.11
N ILE A 51 -1.51 0.79 -14.93
CA ILE A 51 -2.08 0.30 -13.66
C ILE A 51 -1.43 -1.04 -13.28
N ALA A 52 -1.34 -1.99 -14.21
CA ALA A 52 -0.74 -3.29 -13.97
C ALA A 52 0.73 -3.19 -13.52
N ARG A 53 1.51 -2.29 -14.14
CA ARG A 53 2.91 -2.05 -13.80
C ARG A 53 3.06 -1.45 -12.40
N GLU A 54 2.33 -0.38 -12.09
CA GLU A 54 2.37 0.30 -10.78
C GLU A 54 2.03 -0.67 -9.64
N LEU A 55 0.97 -1.45 -9.82
CA LEU A 55 0.54 -2.45 -8.84
C LEU A 55 1.53 -3.61 -8.69
N SER A 56 2.18 -4.03 -9.77
CA SER A 56 3.22 -5.07 -9.72
C SER A 56 4.46 -4.59 -8.96
N HIS A 57 4.91 -3.36 -9.21
CA HIS A 57 6.03 -2.76 -8.47
C HIS A 57 5.66 -2.54 -7.00
N MET A 58 4.43 -2.12 -6.72
CA MET A 58 3.94 -1.98 -5.35
C MET A 58 3.93 -3.32 -4.61
N ARG A 59 3.43 -4.40 -5.25
CA ARG A 59 3.46 -5.75 -4.68
C ARG A 59 4.88 -6.16 -4.30
N GLN A 60 5.84 -6.00 -5.20
CA GLN A 60 7.24 -6.38 -4.94
C GLN A 60 7.81 -5.65 -3.71
N ARG A 61 7.56 -4.35 -3.57
CA ARG A 61 7.97 -3.58 -2.39
C ARG A 61 7.22 -4.01 -1.12
N ALA A 62 5.92 -4.25 -1.24
CA ALA A 62 5.07 -4.57 -0.09
C ALA A 62 5.34 -5.96 0.49
N LEU A 63 5.87 -6.91 -0.30
CA LEU A 63 6.21 -8.27 0.17
C LEU A 63 7.23 -8.26 1.32
N THR A 64 8.12 -7.27 1.35
CA THR A 64 9.15 -7.14 2.41
C THR A 64 8.71 -6.24 3.56
N ALA A 65 7.60 -5.52 3.42
CA ALA A 65 7.17 -4.47 4.35
C ALA A 65 6.16 -4.95 5.43
N ASN A 66 5.81 -6.24 5.45
CA ASN A 66 4.85 -6.84 6.38
C ASN A 66 3.51 -6.06 6.48
N LEU A 67 2.97 -5.64 5.33
CA LEU A 67 1.74 -4.84 5.22
C LEU A 67 0.47 -5.69 5.13
N GLY A 68 0.45 -6.85 5.81
CA GLY A 68 -0.65 -7.79 5.77
C GLY A 68 -0.99 -8.22 4.34
N THR A 69 -2.24 -8.04 3.93
CA THR A 69 -2.78 -8.49 2.63
C THR A 69 -2.51 -7.52 1.47
N LEU A 70 -1.88 -6.36 1.71
CA LEU A 70 -1.62 -5.36 0.67
C LEU A 70 -0.91 -5.93 -0.58
N PRO A 71 0.14 -6.79 -0.47
CA PRO A 71 0.80 -7.37 -1.63
C PRO A 71 -0.12 -8.27 -2.46
N ASP A 72 -1.06 -8.96 -1.81
CA ASP A 72 -1.98 -9.88 -2.47
C ASP A 72 -3.09 -9.15 -3.22
N VAL A 73 -3.63 -8.09 -2.61
CA VAL A 73 -4.58 -7.21 -3.29
C VAL A 73 -3.91 -6.53 -4.49
N ALA A 74 -2.71 -5.95 -4.30
CA ALA A 74 -1.94 -5.34 -5.39
C ALA A 74 -1.68 -6.31 -6.55
N GLY A 75 -1.26 -7.53 -6.25
CA GLY A 75 -1.04 -8.57 -7.26
C GLY A 75 -2.30 -8.96 -8.01
N SER A 76 -3.40 -9.16 -7.29
CA SER A 76 -4.69 -9.52 -7.88
C SER A 76 -5.19 -8.44 -8.83
N LEU A 77 -5.08 -7.17 -8.43
CA LEU A 77 -5.47 -6.03 -9.25
C LEU A 77 -4.56 -5.83 -10.46
N ALA A 78 -3.25 -6.10 -10.32
CA ALA A 78 -2.32 -6.05 -11.44
C ALA A 78 -2.72 -7.06 -12.54
N ILE A 79 -3.12 -8.28 -12.13
CA ILE A 79 -3.62 -9.30 -13.05
C ILE A 79 -4.91 -8.84 -13.72
N VAL A 80 -5.87 -8.32 -12.95
CA VAL A 80 -7.15 -7.81 -13.49
C VAL A 80 -6.91 -6.70 -14.52
N ALA A 81 -6.01 -5.76 -14.23
CA ALA A 81 -5.64 -4.69 -15.15
C ALA A 81 -5.00 -5.26 -16.43
N GLY A 82 -4.03 -6.16 -16.31
CA GLY A 82 -3.28 -6.73 -17.44
C GLY A 82 -4.01 -7.82 -18.25
N ARG A 83 -5.06 -8.45 -17.71
CA ARG A 83 -5.73 -9.57 -18.37
C ARG A 83 -6.48 -9.15 -19.63
N ALA A 84 -6.10 -9.71 -20.79
CA ALA A 84 -6.85 -9.55 -22.03
C ALA A 84 -8.24 -10.22 -21.93
N GLY A 85 -9.23 -9.68 -22.64
CA GLY A 85 -10.58 -10.25 -22.74
C GLY A 85 -11.50 -10.02 -21.53
N THR A 86 -11.02 -9.48 -20.40
CA THR A 86 -11.90 -9.01 -19.32
C THR A 86 -12.60 -7.73 -19.76
N GLY A 87 -13.94 -7.74 -19.77
CA GLY A 87 -14.74 -6.58 -20.15
C GLY A 87 -14.40 -5.34 -19.34
N ILE A 88 -14.38 -4.16 -19.99
CA ILE A 88 -13.94 -2.91 -19.38
C ILE A 88 -14.72 -2.55 -18.11
N ASN A 89 -16.03 -2.80 -18.09
CA ASN A 89 -16.89 -2.52 -16.93
C ASN A 89 -16.49 -3.37 -15.71
N MET A 90 -16.12 -4.63 -15.94
CA MET A 90 -15.68 -5.52 -14.86
C MET A 90 -14.30 -5.09 -14.35
N LYS A 91 -13.37 -4.72 -15.26
CA LYS A 91 -12.05 -4.18 -14.88
C LYS A 91 -12.20 -2.94 -14.00
N VAL A 92 -12.97 -1.95 -14.46
CA VAL A 92 -13.15 -0.69 -13.73
C VAL A 92 -13.75 -0.93 -12.34
N ARG A 93 -14.81 -1.76 -12.23
CA ARG A 93 -15.40 -2.11 -10.93
C ARG A 93 -14.38 -2.77 -10.02
N ALA A 94 -13.72 -3.84 -10.47
CA ALA A 94 -12.77 -4.59 -9.66
C ALA A 94 -11.57 -3.72 -9.22
N LEU A 95 -11.08 -2.84 -10.11
CA LEU A 95 -9.99 -1.92 -9.79
C LEU A 95 -10.44 -0.84 -8.80
N ALA A 96 -11.64 -0.27 -8.97
CA ALA A 96 -12.16 0.74 -8.04
C ALA A 96 -12.35 0.16 -6.62
N ASP A 97 -12.98 -1.00 -6.52
CA ASP A 97 -13.23 -1.68 -5.24
C ASP A 97 -11.89 -2.06 -4.55
N GLY A 98 -10.95 -2.60 -5.32
CA GLY A 98 -9.64 -2.98 -4.81
C GLY A 98 -8.79 -1.80 -4.36
N VAL A 99 -8.77 -0.69 -5.12
CA VAL A 99 -8.07 0.54 -4.76
C VAL A 99 -8.64 1.12 -3.47
N ASN A 100 -9.97 1.17 -3.33
CA ASN A 100 -10.61 1.62 -2.10
C ASN A 100 -10.24 0.75 -0.89
N SER A 101 -10.19 -0.58 -1.06
CA SER A 101 -9.73 -1.49 0.01
C SER A 101 -8.28 -1.21 0.42
N MET A 102 -7.38 -0.98 -0.55
CA MET A 102 -5.98 -0.65 -0.24
C MET A 102 -5.85 0.70 0.47
N THR A 103 -6.63 1.71 0.08
CA THR A 103 -6.68 2.99 0.80
C THR A 103 -7.04 2.77 2.27
N MET A 104 -8.11 2.02 2.55
CA MET A 104 -8.53 1.76 3.93
C MET A 104 -7.46 1.01 4.74
N GLN A 105 -6.80 0.00 4.15
CA GLN A 105 -5.72 -0.74 4.81
C GLN A 105 -4.53 0.16 5.14
N LEU A 106 -4.15 1.05 4.22
CA LEU A 106 -3.06 1.99 4.41
C LEU A 106 -3.38 3.08 5.44
N ASP A 107 -4.61 3.60 5.43
CA ASP A 107 -5.06 4.59 6.42
C ASP A 107 -5.03 4.00 7.83
N GLN A 108 -5.50 2.76 7.98
CA GLN A 108 -5.43 2.05 9.25
C GLN A 108 -3.97 1.82 9.69
N ALA A 109 -3.11 1.37 8.77
CA ALA A 109 -1.70 1.15 9.06
C ALA A 109 -0.97 2.44 9.45
N LEU A 110 -1.27 3.57 8.77
CA LEU A 110 -0.74 4.89 9.12
C LEU A 110 -1.19 5.31 10.51
N LYS A 111 -2.49 5.20 10.80
CA LYS A 111 -3.03 5.53 12.12
C LYS A 111 -2.36 4.71 13.22
N SER A 112 -2.21 3.40 13.02
CA SER A 112 -1.48 2.54 13.96
C SER A 112 0.00 2.91 14.10
N ALA A 113 0.67 3.31 13.03
CA ALA A 113 2.07 3.77 13.10
C ALA A 113 2.21 5.09 13.88
N HIS A 114 1.23 5.99 13.77
CA HIS A 114 1.16 7.23 14.54
C HIS A 114 0.83 7.02 16.03
N GLU A 115 -0.02 6.04 16.36
CA GLU A 115 -0.49 5.77 17.73
C GLU A 115 0.39 4.76 18.49
N ALA A 116 1.30 4.05 17.83
CA ALA A 116 2.19 3.10 18.48
C ALA A 116 2.98 3.80 19.61
N PRO A 117 2.96 3.30 20.86
CA PRO A 117 3.81 3.84 21.90
C PRO A 117 5.28 3.66 21.48
N PRO A 118 6.18 4.61 21.78
CA PRO A 118 7.60 4.44 21.53
C PRO A 118 8.05 3.13 22.21
N GLU A 119 8.73 2.27 21.47
CA GLU A 119 9.27 1.03 22.02
C GLU A 119 10.00 1.35 23.32
N LYS A 120 9.62 0.70 24.42
CA LYS A 120 10.47 0.70 25.62
C LYS A 120 11.75 0.00 25.19
N ASP A 121 12.84 0.76 25.08
CA ASP A 121 14.20 0.23 24.96
C ASP A 121 14.35 -0.90 25.99
N LYS A 122 14.45 -2.14 25.53
CA LYS A 122 14.78 -3.30 26.36
C LYS A 122 16.29 -3.29 26.67
N ASP A 123 16.77 -2.19 27.24
CA ASP A 123 18.16 -2.03 27.67
C ASP A 123 18.22 -1.69 29.16
N LYS A 124 17.73 -2.59 30.03
CA LYS A 124 18.08 -2.66 31.46
C LYS A 124 17.93 -4.07 32.02
N ASP A 125 18.54 -5.07 31.38
CA ASP A 125 18.74 -6.39 32.00
C ASP A 125 20.21 -6.79 31.96
N LYS A 126 21.06 -6.00 32.64
CA LYS A 126 22.49 -6.31 32.86
C LYS A 126 23.06 -5.74 34.17
N ASP A 127 22.25 -5.54 35.22
CA ASP A 127 22.79 -4.95 36.47
C ASP A 127 22.22 -5.54 37.78
N LYS A 128 21.84 -6.82 37.79
CA LYS A 128 21.45 -7.54 39.02
C LYS A 128 22.22 -8.83 39.31
N GLU A 129 23.38 -9.01 38.68
CA GLU A 129 24.26 -10.17 38.94
C GLU A 129 25.67 -9.74 39.38
N LYS A 130 25.77 -8.76 40.30
CA LYS A 130 27.07 -8.39 40.90
C LYS A 130 27.07 -7.94 42.36
N THR A 131 26.02 -8.21 43.12
CA THR A 131 25.98 -7.90 44.56
C THR A 131 25.43 -9.06 45.38
N ARG A 132 26.08 -10.22 45.27
CA ARG A 132 26.17 -11.21 46.36
C ARG A 132 27.57 -11.80 46.32
N SER A 133 28.51 -11.08 46.93
CA SER A 133 29.77 -11.61 47.43
C SER A 133 29.66 -11.69 48.95
#